data_AF-A0A927MN46-F1
#
_entry.id   AF-A0A927MN46-F1
#
_cell.length_a   1.000
_cell.length_b   1.000
_cell.length_c   1.000
_cell.angle_alpha   90.00
_cell.angle_beta   90.00
_cell.angle_gamma   90.00
#
_symmetry.space_group_name_H-M   'P 1'
#
loop_
_entity.id
_entity.type
_entity.pdbx_description
1 polymer ?
#
loop_
_entity_poly.entity_id
_entity_poly.type
_entity_poly.pdbx_seq_one_letter_code
_entity_poly.pdbx_strand_id
1 'polypeptide(L)'
;MESVVNILTMKTLENKELFKEGVLITEIDFDPKDRNVIYYLLAETFENYSPIAGVNPHEFDLYSYRILENVHSRHTELNKYSMQSLNVSSTGGSALVQMDDDVHAETAEDLFASKQRIFEVSLDSSDAISMVSNIDRAEDIYDFVLIPNKDEVIFQSVGNTDEQGIFEYELYHYNWKSDQEKQLTNLKESASRPVIGPQNEKVFFMVDKRFGKKRADYHLYQMDLDGKDVEEITLDLGSD
;
A
#
# COMPACT_ATOMS: atom_id res chain seq x y z
N MET A 1 -10.49 -11.22 -17.14
CA MET A 1 -9.35 -10.34 -16.85
C MET A 1 -8.13 -11.22 -16.69
N GLU A 2 -6.93 -10.77 -17.05
CA GLU A 2 -5.71 -11.57 -16.97
C GLU A 2 -4.58 -10.68 -16.46
N SER A 3 -3.75 -11.22 -15.57
CA SER A 3 -2.53 -10.56 -15.09
C SER A 3 -1.31 -11.31 -15.58
N VAL A 4 -0.31 -10.56 -16.04
CA VAL A 4 0.98 -11.11 -16.47
C VAL A 4 2.07 -10.50 -15.59
N VAL A 5 2.75 -11.33 -14.81
CA VAL A 5 3.84 -10.89 -13.95
C VAL A 5 5.17 -11.09 -14.68
N ASN A 6 5.95 -10.02 -14.77
CA ASN A 6 7.23 -10.02 -15.44
C ASN A 6 8.36 -9.55 -14.51
N ILE A 7 9.58 -10.02 -14.76
CA ILE A 7 10.80 -9.50 -14.16
C ILE A 7 11.61 -8.73 -15.21
N LEU A 8 11.94 -7.48 -14.89
CA LEU A 8 12.76 -6.61 -15.74
C LEU A 8 14.16 -6.45 -15.13
N THR A 9 15.20 -6.87 -15.86
CA THR A 9 16.59 -6.64 -15.46
C THR A 9 17.03 -5.25 -15.93
N MET A 10 17.06 -4.27 -15.03
CA MET A 10 17.31 -2.86 -15.37
C MET A 10 18.62 -2.61 -16.14
N LYS A 11 19.68 -3.40 -15.90
CA LYS A 11 20.97 -3.22 -16.59
C LYS A 11 20.93 -3.63 -18.07
N THR A 12 20.14 -4.64 -18.39
CA THR A 12 20.07 -5.23 -19.74
C THR A 12 18.76 -4.89 -20.45
N LEU A 13 17.78 -4.36 -19.71
CA LEU A 13 16.38 -4.21 -20.09
C LEU A 13 15.73 -5.52 -20.55
N GLU A 14 16.31 -6.66 -20.13
CA GLU A 14 15.74 -7.97 -20.40
C GLU A 14 14.46 -8.13 -19.60
N ASN A 15 13.37 -8.37 -20.32
CA ASN A 15 12.05 -8.61 -19.76
C ASN A 15 11.72 -10.10 -19.87
N LYS A 16 11.43 -10.75 -18.74
CA LYS A 16 11.07 -12.16 -18.67
C LYS A 16 9.73 -12.32 -17.97
N GLU A 17 8.81 -13.01 -18.64
CA GLU A 17 7.56 -13.45 -18.02
C GLU A 17 7.86 -14.48 -16.94
N LEU A 18 7.33 -14.25 -15.73
CA LEU A 18 7.40 -15.21 -14.63
C LEU A 18 6.20 -16.17 -14.70
N PHE A 19 4.99 -15.63 -14.75
CA PHE A 19 3.75 -16.40 -14.84
C PHE A 19 2.58 -15.53 -15.32
N LYS A 20 1.47 -16.20 -15.63
CA LYS A 20 0.18 -15.59 -15.96
C LYS A 20 -0.91 -16.14 -15.06
N GLU A 21 -1.83 -15.29 -14.65
CA GLU A 21 -3.00 -15.67 -13.88
C GLU A 21 -4.28 -15.13 -14.53
N GLY A 22 -5.33 -15.95 -14.57
CA GLY A 22 -6.64 -15.59 -15.13
C GLY A 22 -7.49 -14.66 -14.24
N VAL A 23 -6.83 -13.94 -13.33
CA VAL A 23 -7.40 -13.10 -12.27
C VAL A 23 -6.58 -11.82 -12.12
N LEU A 24 -7.00 -10.88 -11.26
CA LEU A 24 -6.27 -9.62 -11.07
C LEU A 24 -5.22 -9.74 -9.98
N ILE A 25 -3.99 -9.34 -10.31
CA ILE A 25 -2.93 -9.05 -9.35
C ILE A 25 -2.76 -7.53 -9.30
N THR A 26 -2.84 -6.96 -8.11
CA THR A 26 -2.88 -5.49 -7.93
C THR A 26 -1.59 -4.92 -7.36
N GLU A 27 -0.91 -5.69 -6.51
CA GLU A 27 0.30 -5.28 -5.81
C GLU A 27 1.32 -6.43 -5.83
N ILE A 28 2.60 -6.09 -5.90
CA ILE A 28 3.71 -7.05 -5.85
C ILE A 28 4.85 -6.41 -5.05
N ASP A 29 5.47 -7.20 -4.18
CA ASP A 29 6.71 -6.82 -3.49
C ASP A 29 7.69 -8.00 -3.45
N PHE A 30 8.98 -7.71 -3.44
CA PHE A 30 10.01 -8.75 -3.29
C PHE A 30 10.19 -9.09 -1.81
N ASP A 31 10.55 -10.34 -1.51
CA ASP A 31 11.14 -10.62 -0.21
C ASP A 31 12.50 -9.88 -0.11
N PRO A 32 12.66 -8.97 0.87
CA PRO A 32 13.90 -8.21 1.03
C PRO A 32 15.11 -9.10 1.41
N LYS A 33 14.88 -10.32 1.89
CA LYS A 33 15.90 -11.30 2.30
C LYS A 33 16.16 -12.34 1.21
N ASP A 34 15.19 -12.62 0.34
CA ASP A 34 15.32 -13.63 -0.73
C ASP A 34 14.72 -13.16 -2.06
N ARG A 35 15.56 -12.72 -3.00
CA ARG A 35 15.13 -12.27 -4.34
C ARG A 35 14.48 -13.36 -5.20
N ASN A 36 14.50 -14.62 -4.76
CA ASN A 36 13.76 -15.69 -5.38
C ASN A 36 12.26 -15.65 -5.06
N VAL A 37 11.83 -14.86 -4.07
CA VAL A 37 10.44 -14.83 -3.63
C VAL A 37 9.84 -13.46 -3.92
N ILE A 38 8.66 -13.47 -4.54
CA ILE A 38 7.79 -12.29 -4.60
C ILE A 38 6.49 -12.60 -3.86
N TYR A 39 5.94 -11.60 -3.20
CA TYR A 39 4.63 -11.60 -2.60
C TYR A 39 3.70 -10.74 -3.44
N TYR A 40 2.43 -11.08 -3.49
CA TYR A 40 1.46 -10.35 -4.31
C TYR A 40 0.03 -10.46 -3.77
N LEU A 41 -0.76 -9.42 -4.02
CA LEU A 41 -2.20 -9.40 -3.73
C LEU A 41 -2.98 -9.80 -4.97
N LEU A 42 -3.81 -10.83 -4.83
CA LEU A 42 -4.65 -11.37 -5.89
C LEU A 42 -6.11 -11.21 -5.50
N ALA A 43 -6.93 -10.69 -6.41
CA ALA A 43 -8.39 -10.71 -6.32
C ALA A 43 -8.94 -11.89 -7.11
N GLU A 44 -9.61 -12.83 -6.45
CA GLU A 44 -10.13 -14.04 -7.09
C GLU A 44 -11.25 -13.74 -8.10
N THR A 45 -11.97 -12.63 -7.91
CA THR A 45 -13.11 -12.26 -8.74
C THR A 45 -13.11 -10.78 -9.15
N PHE A 46 -13.89 -10.49 -10.19
CA PHE A 46 -14.12 -9.16 -10.73
C PHE A 46 -15.57 -9.07 -11.17
N GLU A 47 -16.43 -8.97 -10.18
CA GLU A 47 -17.87 -8.97 -10.35
C GLU A 47 -18.47 -7.81 -9.54
N ASN A 48 -19.77 -7.62 -9.68
CA ASN A 48 -20.51 -6.69 -8.85
C ASN A 48 -20.93 -7.42 -7.57
N TYR A 49 -20.51 -6.91 -6.42
CA TYR A 49 -20.90 -7.46 -5.11
C TYR A 49 -22.43 -7.39 -4.86
N SER A 50 -23.13 -6.56 -5.64
CA SER A 50 -24.59 -6.39 -5.60
C SER A 50 -25.12 -5.98 -6.99
N PRO A 51 -26.39 -6.26 -7.34
CA PRO A 51 -26.97 -5.88 -8.63
C PRO A 51 -26.91 -4.38 -8.99
N ILE A 52 -26.72 -3.51 -8.00
CA ILE A 52 -26.63 -2.05 -8.17
C ILE A 52 -25.21 -1.51 -7.99
N ALA A 53 -24.27 -2.34 -7.54
CA ALA A 53 -22.87 -1.95 -7.37
C ALA A 53 -22.12 -2.03 -8.71
N GLY A 54 -21.12 -1.18 -8.88
CA GLY A 54 -20.17 -1.32 -9.98
C GLY A 54 -19.36 -2.62 -9.85
N VAL A 55 -18.86 -3.10 -10.98
CA VAL A 55 -17.94 -4.24 -11.02
C VAL A 55 -16.59 -3.80 -10.45
N ASN A 56 -16.06 -4.54 -9.48
CA ASN A 56 -14.77 -4.25 -8.84
C ASN A 56 -14.03 -5.56 -8.55
N PRO A 57 -12.69 -5.55 -8.50
CA PRO A 57 -11.95 -6.69 -7.99
C PRO A 57 -12.21 -6.83 -6.49
N HIS A 58 -12.45 -8.04 -6.01
CA HIS A 58 -12.60 -8.36 -4.59
C HIS A 58 -12.26 -9.83 -4.34
N GLU A 59 -12.47 -10.31 -3.11
CA GLU A 59 -11.95 -11.60 -2.62
C GLU A 59 -10.42 -11.59 -2.68
N PHE A 60 -9.84 -10.56 -2.08
CA PHE A 60 -8.40 -10.39 -2.01
C PHE A 60 -7.77 -11.30 -0.96
N ASP A 61 -6.64 -11.88 -1.35
CA ASP A 61 -5.75 -12.63 -0.48
C ASP A 61 -4.27 -12.42 -0.85
N LEU A 62 -3.39 -12.71 0.11
CA LEU A 62 -1.95 -12.62 -0.02
C LEU A 62 -1.38 -13.96 -0.50
N TYR A 63 -0.55 -13.89 -1.54
CA TYR A 63 0.14 -15.04 -2.11
C TYR A 63 1.63 -14.76 -2.23
N SER A 64 2.42 -15.81 -2.46
CA SER A 64 3.80 -15.70 -2.89
C SER A 64 4.09 -16.61 -4.07
N TYR A 65 5.10 -16.24 -4.85
CA TYR A 65 5.66 -17.06 -5.91
C TYR A 65 7.17 -17.21 -5.71
N ARG A 66 7.65 -18.45 -5.64
CA ARG A 66 9.08 -18.77 -5.67
C ARG A 66 9.53 -18.99 -7.12
N ILE A 67 10.39 -18.09 -7.60
CA ILE A 67 10.72 -17.90 -9.01
C ILE A 67 11.47 -19.09 -9.61
N LEU A 68 12.45 -19.63 -8.91
CA LEU A 68 13.30 -20.71 -9.39
C LEU A 68 12.59 -22.07 -9.34
N GLU A 69 11.69 -22.26 -8.38
CA GLU A 69 10.94 -23.48 -8.16
C GLU A 69 9.61 -23.50 -8.94
N ASN A 70 9.14 -22.34 -9.41
CA ASN A 70 7.82 -22.17 -10.03
C ASN A 70 6.69 -22.65 -9.10
N VAL A 71 6.72 -22.21 -7.84
CA VAL A 71 5.77 -22.62 -6.80
C VAL A 71 5.01 -21.40 -6.29
N HIS A 72 3.69 -21.47 -6.37
CA HIS A 72 2.78 -20.54 -5.70
C HIS A 72 2.43 -21.03 -4.29
N SER A 73 2.17 -20.10 -3.38
CA SER A 73 1.67 -20.40 -2.03
C SER A 73 0.68 -19.32 -1.63
N ARG A 74 -0.47 -19.72 -1.07
CA ARG A 74 -1.45 -18.82 -0.48
C ARG A 74 -1.12 -18.65 1.00
N HIS A 75 -1.11 -17.42 1.49
CA HIS A 75 -0.75 -17.09 2.87
C HIS A 75 -1.97 -16.71 3.72
N THR A 76 -3.10 -16.37 3.10
CA THR A 76 -4.33 -15.96 3.79
C THR A 76 -5.57 -16.54 3.12
N GLU A 77 -6.65 -16.72 3.87
CA GLU A 77 -7.99 -17.10 3.37
C GLU A 77 -9.06 -16.08 3.87
N LEU A 78 -8.80 -14.80 3.65
CA LEU A 78 -9.60 -13.69 4.16
C LEU A 78 -10.75 -13.30 3.23
N ASN A 79 -10.56 -13.44 1.91
CA ASN A 79 -11.51 -12.99 0.90
C ASN A 79 -11.92 -11.52 1.09
N LYS A 80 -10.95 -10.65 1.37
CA LYS A 80 -11.22 -9.23 1.67
C LYS A 80 -11.85 -8.50 0.50
N TYR A 81 -12.70 -7.52 0.79
CA TYR A 81 -13.24 -6.66 -0.25
C TYR A 81 -12.15 -5.78 -0.88
N SER A 82 -11.21 -5.28 -0.06
CA SER A 82 -10.07 -4.47 -0.50
C SER A 82 -8.80 -4.86 0.26
N MET A 83 -7.70 -5.00 -0.46
CA MET A 83 -6.34 -5.04 0.10
C MET A 83 -5.42 -4.20 -0.79
N GLN A 84 -4.56 -3.37 -0.18
CA GLN A 84 -3.68 -2.43 -0.87
C GLN A 84 -2.35 -2.25 -0.13
N SER A 85 -1.39 -1.57 -0.76
CA SER A 85 -0.12 -1.16 -0.14
C SER A 85 0.68 -2.32 0.49
N LEU A 86 0.85 -3.43 -0.26
CA LEU A 86 1.65 -4.57 0.21
C LEU A 86 3.11 -4.16 0.45
N ASN A 87 3.62 -4.39 1.66
CA ASN A 87 5.01 -4.17 2.04
C ASN A 87 5.54 -5.39 2.81
N VAL A 88 6.61 -6.04 2.32
CA VAL A 88 7.20 -7.22 2.99
C VAL A 88 8.27 -6.79 4.00
N SER A 89 8.19 -7.33 5.22
CA SER A 89 9.09 -6.95 6.31
C SER A 89 10.52 -7.47 6.11
N SER A 90 11.50 -6.60 6.29
CA SER A 90 12.93 -6.97 6.26
C SER A 90 13.45 -7.56 7.57
N THR A 91 12.66 -7.49 8.65
CA THR A 91 13.03 -8.01 9.98
C THR A 91 12.18 -9.22 10.35
N GLY A 92 10.87 -9.16 10.12
CA GLY A 92 9.92 -10.25 10.37
C GLY A 92 9.79 -11.23 9.20
N GLY A 93 9.27 -12.43 9.46
CA GLY A 93 8.68 -13.30 8.44
C GLY A 93 7.23 -12.89 8.21
N SER A 94 7.00 -11.62 7.89
CA SER A 94 5.67 -11.01 7.84
C SER A 94 5.54 -10.03 6.67
N ALA A 95 4.30 -9.79 6.24
CA ALA A 95 3.95 -8.74 5.29
C ALA A 95 2.92 -7.80 5.93
N LEU A 96 3.03 -6.51 5.65
CA LEU A 96 2.03 -5.52 6.03
C LEU A 96 1.12 -5.23 4.84
N VAL A 97 -0.16 -5.08 5.11
CA VAL A 97 -1.21 -4.81 4.11
C VAL A 97 -2.22 -3.82 4.67
N GLN A 98 -2.75 -2.94 3.81
CA GLN A 98 -3.87 -2.07 4.15
C GLN A 98 -5.17 -2.77 3.75
N MET A 99 -6.13 -2.82 4.65
CA MET A 99 -7.47 -3.39 4.41
C MET A 99 -8.50 -2.86 5.40
N ASP A 100 -9.77 -3.18 5.16
CA ASP A 100 -10.88 -2.87 6.08
C ASP A 100 -10.74 -3.61 7.42
N ASP A 101 -10.91 -2.85 8.50
CA ASP A 101 -11.13 -3.37 9.86
C ASP A 101 -12.60 -3.74 10.06
N ASP A 102 -12.97 -4.88 9.46
CA ASP A 102 -14.31 -5.46 9.48
C ASP A 102 -14.41 -6.72 10.36
N VAL A 103 -13.40 -6.98 11.21
CA VAL A 103 -13.31 -8.21 12.03
C VAL A 103 -14.53 -8.38 12.94
N HIS A 104 -15.17 -7.28 13.32
CA HIS A 104 -16.36 -7.25 14.17
C HIS A 104 -17.63 -6.80 13.44
N ALA A 105 -17.60 -6.70 12.11
CA ALA A 105 -18.76 -6.29 11.34
C ALA A 105 -19.79 -7.43 11.26
N GLU A 106 -20.99 -7.20 11.78
CA GLU A 106 -22.09 -8.18 11.75
C GLU A 106 -23.16 -7.80 10.72
N THR A 107 -23.21 -6.52 10.35
CA THR A 107 -24.21 -5.96 9.44
C THR A 107 -23.55 -5.25 8.26
N ALA A 108 -24.34 -5.00 7.22
CA ALA A 108 -23.90 -4.19 6.08
C ALA A 108 -23.52 -2.75 6.52
N GLU A 109 -24.19 -2.19 7.52
CA GLU A 109 -23.88 -0.87 8.05
C GLU A 109 -22.51 -0.85 8.74
N ASP A 110 -22.18 -1.91 9.48
CA ASP A 110 -20.86 -2.06 10.10
C ASP A 110 -19.75 -2.17 9.04
N LEU A 111 -20.01 -2.90 7.95
CA LEU A 111 -19.10 -2.99 6.80
C LEU A 111 -18.91 -1.66 6.08
N PHE A 112 -19.91 -0.79 6.05
CA PHE A 112 -19.77 0.55 5.47
C PHE A 112 -19.09 1.54 6.43
N ALA A 113 -19.16 1.28 7.73
CA ALA A 113 -18.52 2.08 8.77
C ALA A 113 -17.09 1.60 9.08
N SER A 114 -16.66 0.47 8.52
CA SER A 114 -15.31 -0.07 8.70
C SER A 114 -14.28 0.94 8.24
N LYS A 115 -13.12 0.88 8.90
CA LYS A 115 -12.03 1.80 8.64
C LYS A 115 -10.89 1.07 7.96
N GLN A 116 -10.23 1.77 7.04
CA GLN A 116 -9.01 1.28 6.42
C GLN A 116 -7.86 1.40 7.43
N ARG A 117 -7.20 0.27 7.66
CA ARG A 117 -6.16 0.08 8.68
C ARG A 117 -5.00 -0.72 8.10
N ILE A 118 -3.87 -0.70 8.81
CA ILE A 118 -2.69 -1.49 8.46
C ILE A 118 -2.65 -2.74 9.33
N PHE A 119 -2.50 -3.90 8.71
CA PHE A 119 -2.40 -5.19 9.36
C PHE A 119 -1.08 -5.88 9.00
N GLU A 120 -0.50 -6.58 9.96
CA GLU A 120 0.63 -7.48 9.78
C GLU A 120 0.10 -8.91 9.64
N VAL A 121 0.53 -9.58 8.58
CA VAL A 121 0.24 -10.99 8.26
C VAL A 121 1.52 -11.79 8.41
N SER A 122 1.49 -12.85 9.21
CA SER A 122 2.59 -13.82 9.30
C SER A 122 2.70 -14.62 8.00
N LEU A 123 3.92 -14.74 7.47
CA LEU A 123 4.23 -15.52 6.27
C LEU A 123 4.67 -16.95 6.61
N ASP A 124 4.92 -17.22 7.90
CA ASP A 124 5.30 -18.54 8.41
C ASP A 124 4.10 -19.34 8.95
N SER A 125 2.98 -18.68 9.23
CA SER A 125 1.76 -19.30 9.77
C SER A 125 0.50 -18.65 9.20
N SER A 126 -0.35 -19.43 8.54
CA SER A 126 -1.45 -18.97 7.68
C SER A 126 -2.61 -18.20 8.34
N ASP A 127 -2.64 -18.06 9.68
CA ASP A 127 -3.79 -17.49 10.37
C ASP A 127 -3.42 -16.34 11.35
N ALA A 128 -2.14 -16.00 11.46
CA ALA A 128 -1.70 -14.98 12.39
C ALA A 128 -1.71 -13.60 11.72
N ILE A 129 -2.78 -12.85 12.00
CA ILE A 129 -2.99 -11.48 11.53
C ILE A 129 -3.18 -10.58 12.75
N SER A 130 -2.54 -9.43 12.75
CA SER A 130 -2.71 -8.43 13.81
C SER A 130 -2.76 -7.02 13.24
N MET A 131 -3.62 -6.16 13.80
CA MET A 131 -3.63 -4.74 13.45
C MET A 131 -2.37 -4.07 13.98
N VAL A 132 -1.70 -3.31 13.11
CA VAL A 132 -0.49 -2.56 13.42
C VAL A 132 -0.82 -1.10 13.73
N SER A 133 -1.70 -0.48 12.94
CA SER A 133 -2.08 0.93 13.09
C SER A 133 -2.77 1.25 14.43
N ASN A 134 -2.74 2.53 14.82
CA ASN A 134 -3.40 3.00 16.04
C ASN A 134 -4.92 2.74 16.00
N ILE A 135 -5.43 2.01 16.99
CA ILE A 135 -6.85 1.58 17.07
C ILE A 135 -7.82 2.74 17.28
N ASP A 136 -7.38 3.80 17.96
CA ASP A 136 -8.21 4.96 18.31
C ASP A 136 -8.22 6.04 17.22
N ARG A 137 -7.51 5.81 16.09
CA ARG A 137 -7.47 6.75 14.98
C ARG A 137 -8.87 6.93 14.37
N ALA A 138 -9.38 8.16 14.34
CA ALA A 138 -10.69 8.43 13.74
C ALA A 138 -10.67 8.32 12.19
N GLU A 139 -9.58 8.80 11.59
CA GLU A 139 -9.42 8.87 10.13
C GLU A 139 -8.96 7.55 9.53
N ASP A 140 -9.31 7.35 8.26
CA ASP A 140 -8.86 6.21 7.46
C ASP A 140 -7.37 6.31 7.14
N ILE A 141 -6.73 5.16 7.01
CA ILE A 141 -5.36 5.05 6.52
C ILE A 141 -5.40 4.59 5.07
N TYR A 142 -4.73 5.33 4.21
CA TYR A 142 -4.49 5.03 2.81
C TYR A 142 -2.98 4.86 2.59
N ASP A 143 -2.57 4.43 1.39
CA ASP A 143 -1.20 4.40 0.87
C ASP A 143 -0.09 4.46 1.94
N PHE A 144 0.57 3.34 2.23
CA PHE A 144 1.66 3.33 3.20
C PHE A 144 2.93 2.65 2.69
N VAL A 145 4.04 3.00 3.34
CA VAL A 145 5.32 2.35 3.18
C VAL A 145 5.91 1.96 4.53
N LEU A 146 6.47 0.75 4.60
CA LEU A 146 7.24 0.28 5.74
C LEU A 146 8.63 0.93 5.73
N ILE A 147 9.09 1.45 6.88
CA ILE A 147 10.47 1.90 7.02
C ILE A 147 11.37 0.67 7.23
N PRO A 148 12.33 0.39 6.33
CA PRO A 148 13.13 -0.84 6.40
C PRO A 148 13.86 -1.00 7.73
N ASN A 149 13.85 -2.23 8.24
CA ASN A 149 14.46 -2.66 9.50
C ASN A 149 13.91 -1.95 10.75
N LYS A 150 12.73 -1.34 10.66
CA LYS A 150 12.05 -0.70 11.79
C LYS A 150 10.63 -1.20 11.91
N ASP A 151 10.12 -1.09 13.13
CA ASP A 151 8.71 -1.28 13.42
C ASP A 151 7.96 0.06 13.23
N GLU A 152 8.12 0.67 12.05
CA GLU A 152 7.60 2.00 11.73
C GLU A 152 7.06 2.08 10.30
N VAL A 153 5.95 2.79 10.11
CA VAL A 153 5.36 3.08 8.79
C VAL A 153 5.26 4.58 8.54
N ILE A 154 5.21 4.96 7.27
CA ILE A 154 4.71 6.26 6.82
C ILE A 154 3.47 6.00 5.98
N PHE A 155 2.36 6.66 6.31
CA PHE A 155 1.07 6.44 5.66
C PHE A 155 0.36 7.73 5.31
N GLN A 156 -0.55 7.67 4.34
CA GLN A 156 -1.43 8.76 3.95
C GLN A 156 -2.71 8.76 4.79
N SER A 157 -3.17 9.93 5.22
CA SER A 157 -4.49 10.10 5.84
C SER A 157 -5.00 11.52 5.66
N VAL A 158 -6.29 11.73 5.93
CA VAL A 158 -6.88 13.07 5.90
C VAL A 158 -6.29 13.89 7.06
N GLY A 159 -5.65 15.00 6.73
CA GLY A 159 -5.14 15.95 7.73
C GLY A 159 -6.11 17.09 8.01
N ASN A 160 -6.88 17.49 7.01
CA ASN A 160 -7.86 18.56 7.11
C ASN A 160 -8.86 18.51 5.94
N THR A 161 -9.89 19.34 5.99
CA THR A 161 -10.79 19.61 4.87
C THR A 161 -10.80 21.11 4.58
N ASP A 162 -10.65 21.49 3.32
CA ASP A 162 -10.66 22.89 2.91
C ASP A 162 -12.07 23.53 2.99
N GLU A 163 -12.16 24.84 2.75
CA GLU A 163 -13.43 25.58 2.78
C GLU A 163 -14.47 25.12 1.74
N GLN A 164 -14.04 24.37 0.72
CA GLN A 164 -14.89 23.83 -0.34
C GLN A 164 -15.32 22.39 -0.06
N GLY A 165 -14.90 21.80 1.06
CA GLY A 165 -15.20 20.41 1.42
C GLY A 165 -14.26 19.40 0.75
N ILE A 166 -13.13 19.83 0.20
CA ILE A 166 -12.11 18.96 -0.39
C ILE A 166 -11.14 18.52 0.69
N PHE A 167 -10.86 17.21 0.78
CA PHE A 167 -9.88 16.68 1.71
C PHE A 167 -8.45 17.07 1.32
N GLU A 168 -7.69 17.49 2.34
CA GLU A 168 -6.24 17.70 2.29
C GLU A 168 -5.60 16.44 2.89
N TYR A 169 -4.87 15.68 2.06
CA TYR A 169 -4.23 14.43 2.48
C TYR A 169 -2.77 14.67 2.80
N GLU A 170 -2.35 14.20 3.96
CA GLU A 170 -0.99 14.39 4.47
C GLU A 170 -0.38 13.04 4.84
N LEU A 171 0.94 13.00 4.89
CA LEU A 171 1.73 11.87 5.35
C LEU A 171 1.96 11.95 6.86
N TYR A 172 1.84 10.80 7.52
CA TYR A 172 2.03 10.58 8.95
C TYR A 172 3.06 9.47 9.15
N HIS A 173 3.91 9.63 10.15
CA HIS A 173 4.78 8.58 10.69
C HIS A 173 4.10 7.92 11.87
N TYR A 174 4.26 6.61 12.00
CA TYR A 174 3.80 5.88 13.18
C TYR A 174 4.73 4.73 13.56
N ASN A 175 5.01 4.64 14.85
CA ASN A 175 5.74 3.53 15.48
C ASN A 175 4.77 2.72 16.37
N TRP A 176 4.48 1.48 15.97
CA TRP A 176 3.49 0.66 16.66
C TRP A 176 4.00 -0.03 17.94
N LYS A 177 5.30 0.03 18.22
CA LYS A 177 5.85 -0.47 19.50
C LYS A 177 5.73 0.56 20.61
N SER A 178 5.85 1.84 20.27
CA SER A 178 5.73 2.95 21.23
C SER A 178 4.36 3.64 21.18
N ASP A 179 3.51 3.28 20.22
CA ASP A 179 2.23 3.95 19.93
C ASP A 179 2.40 5.47 19.80
N GLN A 180 3.40 5.86 18.98
CA GLN A 180 3.71 7.26 18.71
C GLN A 180 3.42 7.58 17.25
N GLU A 181 2.55 8.56 17.03
CA GLU A 181 2.21 9.08 15.71
C GLU A 181 2.67 10.54 15.58
N LYS A 182 3.12 10.91 14.37
CA LYS A 182 3.51 12.28 14.04
C LYS A 182 3.12 12.62 12.60
N GLN A 183 2.42 13.72 12.39
CA GLN A 183 2.22 14.29 11.06
C GLN A 183 3.57 14.80 10.49
N LEU A 184 3.92 14.33 9.29
CA LEU A 184 5.18 14.67 8.61
C LEU A 184 5.03 15.84 7.64
N THR A 185 3.86 15.99 7.03
CA THR A 185 3.59 17.00 5.99
C THR A 185 2.38 17.85 6.36
N ASN A 186 2.36 19.08 5.90
CA ASN A 186 1.24 20.02 6.03
C ASN A 186 1.21 20.91 4.78
N LEU A 187 1.09 20.25 3.64
CA LEU A 187 1.13 20.87 2.32
C LEU A 187 -0.20 21.53 1.95
N LYS A 188 -1.31 21.13 2.58
CA LYS A 188 -2.69 21.53 2.22
C LYS A 188 -3.05 21.16 0.79
N GLU A 189 -2.51 20.04 0.36
CA GLU A 189 -2.72 19.42 -0.96
C GLU A 189 -2.99 17.92 -0.71
N SER A 190 -2.90 17.08 -1.75
CA SER A 190 -3.00 15.62 -1.56
C SER A 190 -1.64 14.94 -1.72
N ALA A 191 -0.92 14.76 -0.61
CA ALA A 191 0.26 13.89 -0.53
C ALA A 191 -0.16 12.42 -0.49
N SER A 192 0.50 11.56 -1.28
CA SER A 192 0.14 10.15 -1.49
C SER A 192 1.36 9.32 -1.91
N ARG A 193 1.19 7.99 -1.94
CA ARG A 193 2.17 7.02 -2.46
C ARG A 193 3.61 7.23 -1.94
N PRO A 194 3.82 7.26 -0.62
CA PRO A 194 5.17 7.38 -0.08
C PRO A 194 5.99 6.14 -0.43
N VAL A 195 7.29 6.31 -0.72
CA VAL A 195 8.26 5.24 -0.89
C VAL A 195 9.58 5.60 -0.20
N ILE A 196 10.28 4.62 0.35
CA ILE A 196 11.59 4.84 0.97
C ILE A 196 12.69 4.75 -0.08
N GLY A 197 13.56 5.75 -0.12
CA GLY A 197 14.71 5.77 -1.02
C GLY A 197 15.72 4.64 -0.72
N PRO A 198 16.54 4.22 -1.69
CA PRO A 198 17.43 3.07 -1.55
C PRO A 198 18.52 3.20 -0.48
N GLN A 199 18.81 4.43 -0.02
CA GLN A 199 19.75 4.70 1.07
C GLN A 199 19.07 4.75 2.44
N ASN A 200 17.74 4.60 2.51
CA ASN A 200 16.93 4.68 3.72
C ASN A 200 17.05 6.02 4.48
N GLU A 201 17.33 7.11 3.76
CA GLU A 201 17.48 8.47 4.35
C GLU A 201 16.34 9.40 3.96
N LYS A 202 15.72 9.16 2.80
CA LYS A 202 14.69 10.02 2.20
C LYS A 202 13.41 9.24 1.94
N VAL A 203 12.29 9.95 2.05
CA VAL A 203 10.97 9.53 1.57
C VAL A 203 10.71 10.26 0.27
N PHE A 204 10.30 9.55 -0.77
CA PHE A 204 9.77 10.14 -2.00
C PHE A 204 8.27 9.94 -2.01
N PHE A 205 7.52 10.92 -2.50
CA PHE A 205 6.05 10.84 -2.51
C PHE A 205 5.47 11.73 -3.60
N MET A 206 4.21 11.48 -3.96
CA MET A 206 3.49 12.25 -4.97
C MET A 206 2.55 13.25 -4.31
N VAL A 207 2.50 14.46 -4.86
CA VAL A 207 1.53 15.49 -4.44
C VAL A 207 0.64 15.84 -5.63
N ASP A 208 -0.67 15.62 -5.50
CA ASP A 208 -1.65 16.16 -6.44
C ASP A 208 -2.04 17.58 -6.01
N LYS A 209 -1.54 18.59 -6.73
CA LYS A 209 -1.82 20.02 -6.47
C LYS A 209 -3.20 20.47 -6.96
N ARG A 210 -3.98 19.55 -7.54
CA ARG A 210 -5.31 19.80 -8.09
C ARG A 210 -6.29 18.74 -7.64
N PHE A 211 -6.08 18.19 -6.45
CA PHE A 211 -6.97 17.22 -5.86
C PHE A 211 -8.42 17.76 -5.78
N GLY A 212 -9.39 16.88 -6.02
CA GLY A 212 -10.81 17.25 -6.13
C GLY A 212 -11.20 18.03 -7.39
N LYS A 213 -10.26 18.30 -8.32
CA LYS A 213 -10.57 18.88 -9.64
C LYS A 213 -10.68 17.80 -10.72
N LYS A 214 -11.16 18.18 -11.91
CA LYS A 214 -11.39 17.25 -13.04
C LYS A 214 -10.13 16.54 -13.55
N ARG A 215 -8.95 17.11 -13.32
CA ARG A 215 -7.65 16.56 -13.74
C ARG A 215 -6.65 16.75 -12.60
N ALA A 216 -6.03 15.66 -12.20
CA ALA A 216 -4.91 15.65 -11.26
C ALA A 216 -3.68 16.36 -11.86
N ASP A 217 -2.83 16.88 -10.99
CA ASP A 217 -1.56 17.53 -11.30
C ASP A 217 -0.50 17.01 -10.34
N TYR A 218 0.10 15.88 -10.70
CA TYR A 218 1.01 15.14 -9.84
C TYR A 218 2.45 15.66 -9.96
N HIS A 219 3.02 15.99 -8.81
CA HIS A 219 4.40 16.42 -8.65
C HIS A 219 5.15 15.44 -7.72
N LEU A 220 6.42 15.17 -8.02
CA LEU A 220 7.28 14.34 -7.18
C LEU A 220 7.92 15.21 -6.10
N TYR A 221 7.89 14.74 -4.85
CA TYR A 221 8.52 15.39 -3.71
C TYR A 221 9.46 14.43 -3.00
N GLN A 222 10.37 14.99 -2.21
CA GLN A 222 11.11 14.25 -1.20
C GLN A 222 11.16 14.99 0.15
N MET A 223 11.45 14.24 1.20
CA MET A 223 11.70 14.74 2.55
C MET A 223 12.62 13.78 3.34
N ASP A 224 13.16 14.23 4.46
CA ASP A 224 13.78 13.35 5.46
C ASP A 224 12.74 12.44 6.12
N LEU A 225 13.17 11.30 6.67
CA LEU A 225 12.30 10.38 7.41
C LEU A 225 11.55 11.04 8.58
N ASP A 226 12.07 12.14 9.13
CA ASP A 226 11.42 12.88 10.22
C ASP A 226 10.47 14.00 9.76
N GLY A 227 10.28 14.15 8.44
CA GLY A 227 9.42 15.14 7.80
C GLY A 227 10.09 16.50 7.52
N LYS A 228 11.40 16.64 7.77
CA LYS A 228 12.14 17.86 7.42
C LYS A 228 12.53 17.90 5.95
N ASP A 229 12.93 19.09 5.51
CA ASP A 229 13.50 19.34 4.18
C ASP A 229 12.60 18.86 3.04
N VAL A 230 11.30 19.15 3.17
CA VAL A 230 10.30 18.86 2.15
C VAL A 230 10.58 19.73 0.92
N GLU A 231 10.86 19.10 -0.21
CA GLU A 231 11.16 19.77 -1.47
C GLU A 231 10.59 19.05 -2.68
N GLU A 232 10.21 19.82 -3.70
CA GLU A 232 9.76 19.29 -4.99
C GLU A 232 10.95 18.87 -5.85
N ILE A 233 10.87 17.69 -6.45
CA ILE A 233 11.83 17.20 -7.43
C ILE A 233 11.31 17.50 -8.82
N THR A 234 12.01 18.37 -9.54
CA THR A 234 11.75 18.60 -10.96
C THR A 234 12.41 17.49 -11.78
N LEU A 235 11.59 16.68 -12.45
CA LEU A 235 12.07 15.76 -13.47
C LEU A 235 12.29 16.53 -14.77
N ASP A 236 13.54 16.82 -15.10
CA ASP A 236 13.89 17.30 -16.43
C ASP A 236 13.74 16.11 -17.40
N LEU A 237 12.52 15.93 -17.90
CA LEU A 237 12.25 15.11 -19.06
C LEU A 237 12.86 15.86 -20.24
N GLY A 238 14.17 15.66 -20.44
CA GLY A 238 14.96 16.37 -21.44
C GLY A 238 14.18 16.56 -22.74
N SER A 239 14.28 17.76 -23.31
CA SER A 239 13.64 18.06 -24.59
C SER A 239 14.25 17.17 -25.67
N ASP A 240 13.46 16.23 -26.19
CA ASP A 240 13.73 15.53 -27.45
C ASP A 240 13.73 16.51 -28.64
#